data_AF-A0A2S1LK02-F1
#
_entry.id   AF-A0A2S1LK02-F1
#
_cell.length_a   1.000
_cell.length_b   1.000
_cell.length_c   1.000
_cell.angle_alpha   90.00
_cell.angle_beta   90.00
_cell.angle_gamma   90.00
#
_symmetry.space_group_name_H-M   'P 1'
#
loop_
_entity.id
_entity.type
_entity.pdbx_description
1 polymer ?
#
loop_
_entity_poly.entity_id
_entity_poly.type
_entity_poly.pdbx_seq_one_letter_code
_entity_poly.pdbx_strand_id
1 'polypeptide(L)'
;MTKMISTVYGLKEYHLRPKAGDRYLYRFETIVDDLSNARNPIQRSYIRNVEIMPLGQQDNLYVYQIFTAKIFIKSTTAVADAFLIRKIGYAFDEIEAGVDSTGKIVRIYNTEELNLRWNITQEELQKEYKGDYIGNYFLEVSNLFNDEARLIQFLSDYKMFGLYFNGLFGHYLLWEMPIVRKHSLSDFGNQEIQESISPEKKEFVRYQIEGIPTVRPKNQELSVTNYRGELVYNDNNLVEALIESESDLMNIKYSTLLLG
;
A
#
# COMPACT_ATOMS: atom_id res chain seq x y z
N MET A 1 0.14 6.22 35.45
CA MET A 1 -1.28 5.97 35.10
C MET A 1 -1.37 4.61 34.42
N THR A 2 -1.92 3.63 35.12
CA THR A 2 -2.10 2.26 34.63
C THR A 2 -3.19 2.26 33.56
N LYS A 3 -2.86 1.89 32.31
CA LYS A 3 -3.85 1.69 31.24
C LYS A 3 -4.80 0.56 31.69
N MET A 4 -6.05 0.90 31.98
CA MET A 4 -7.10 -0.09 32.18
C MET A 4 -7.33 -0.83 30.86
N ILE A 5 -6.97 -2.11 30.81
CA ILE A 5 -7.36 -3.01 29.74
C ILE A 5 -8.81 -3.39 30.04
N SER A 6 -9.75 -2.76 29.32
CA SER A 6 -11.15 -3.19 29.27
C SER A 6 -11.18 -4.65 28.81
N THR A 7 -11.59 -5.55 29.71
CA THR A 7 -11.74 -6.97 29.40
C THR A 7 -13.24 -7.25 29.36
N VAL A 8 -13.82 -7.21 28.17
CA VAL A 8 -15.23 -7.57 27.96
C VAL A 8 -15.25 -9.02 27.46
N TYR A 9 -15.86 -9.92 28.23
CA TYR A 9 -15.94 -11.37 27.95
C TYR A 9 -14.60 -12.10 27.69
N GLY A 10 -13.50 -11.66 28.33
CA GLY A 10 -12.19 -12.32 28.21
C GLY A 10 -11.46 -12.07 26.88
N LEU A 11 -11.90 -11.08 26.11
CA LEU A 11 -11.32 -10.64 24.85
C LEU A 11 -10.70 -9.24 25.06
N LYS A 12 -9.43 -9.06 24.69
CA LYS A 12 -8.71 -7.78 24.83
C LYS A 12 -9.09 -6.85 23.68
N GLU A 13 -9.54 -5.63 24.00
CA GLU A 13 -9.66 -4.55 23.00
C GLU A 13 -8.27 -4.15 22.50
N TYR A 14 -8.17 -3.87 21.21
CA TYR A 14 -6.90 -3.53 20.57
C TYR A 14 -6.94 -2.15 19.91
N HIS A 15 -5.81 -1.43 19.93
CA HIS A 15 -5.69 -0.08 19.39
C HIS A 15 -4.36 0.13 18.68
N LEU A 16 -4.35 0.38 17.37
CA LEU A 16 -3.15 0.93 16.71
C LEU A 16 -2.99 2.40 17.06
N ARG A 17 -1.81 2.78 17.57
CA ARG A 17 -1.48 4.14 17.97
C ARG A 17 0.01 4.39 17.79
N PRO A 18 0.47 4.66 16.56
CA PRO A 18 1.84 5.12 16.35
C PRO A 18 2.05 6.43 17.11
N LYS A 19 3.26 6.65 17.64
CA LYS A 19 3.54 7.80 18.51
C LYS A 19 4.05 8.98 17.70
N ALA A 20 3.53 10.16 17.99
CA ALA A 20 3.99 11.39 17.35
C ALA A 20 5.47 11.65 17.65
N GLY A 21 6.23 12.01 16.61
CA GLY A 21 7.67 12.26 16.68
C GLY A 21 8.56 11.03 16.55
N ASP A 22 8.01 9.81 16.64
CA ASP A 22 8.76 8.59 16.33
C ASP A 22 8.96 8.45 14.82
N ARG A 23 10.02 7.75 14.43
CA ARG A 23 10.32 7.42 13.03
C ARG A 23 10.31 5.92 12.86
N TYR A 24 9.49 5.44 11.94
CA TYR A 24 9.37 4.02 11.65
C TYR A 24 9.87 3.75 10.23
N LEU A 25 10.90 2.93 10.10
CA LEU A 25 11.48 2.57 8.81
C LEU A 25 10.83 1.29 8.31
N TYR A 26 10.09 1.37 7.22
CA TYR A 26 9.43 0.26 6.57
C TYR A 26 10.08 -0.11 5.24
N ARG A 27 10.00 -1.38 4.86
CA ARG A 27 10.18 -1.86 3.50
C ARG A 27 8.83 -2.22 2.92
N PHE A 28 8.43 -1.53 1.87
CA PHE A 28 7.33 -1.92 1.01
C PHE A 28 7.91 -2.71 -0.16
N GLU A 29 7.39 -3.91 -0.43
CA GLU A 29 7.84 -4.73 -1.53
C GLU A 29 6.66 -5.35 -2.27
N THR A 30 6.64 -5.14 -3.60
CA THR A 30 5.69 -5.77 -4.52
C THR A 30 6.45 -6.76 -5.40
N ILE A 31 6.14 -8.04 -5.27
CA ILE A 31 6.68 -9.11 -6.11
C ILE A 31 5.62 -9.50 -7.12
N VAL A 32 5.97 -9.47 -8.40
CA VAL A 32 5.12 -9.86 -9.51
C VAL A 32 5.79 -11.04 -10.22
N ASP A 33 5.13 -12.20 -10.17
CA ASP A 33 5.45 -13.38 -10.94
C ASP A 33 4.58 -13.41 -12.18
N ASP A 34 5.16 -13.12 -13.34
CA ASP A 34 4.50 -13.21 -14.65
C ASP A 34 4.56 -14.67 -15.14
N LEU A 35 3.39 -15.29 -15.22
CA LEU A 35 3.19 -16.68 -15.60
C LEU A 35 2.62 -16.84 -17.01
N SER A 36 2.52 -15.75 -17.79
CA SER A 36 2.04 -15.79 -19.19
C SER A 36 2.83 -16.78 -20.07
N ASN A 37 4.10 -17.02 -19.73
CA ASN A 37 4.89 -18.13 -20.25
C ASN A 37 5.32 -19.07 -19.12
N ALA A 38 4.51 -20.10 -18.86
CA ALA A 38 4.75 -21.08 -17.80
C ALA A 38 6.12 -21.78 -17.86
N ARG A 39 6.80 -21.82 -19.03
CA ARG A 39 8.15 -22.41 -19.15
C ARG A 39 9.26 -21.48 -18.67
N ASN A 40 9.03 -20.16 -18.74
CA ASN A 40 10.00 -19.13 -18.39
C ASN A 40 9.32 -18.01 -17.60
N PRO A 41 8.87 -18.29 -16.36
CA PRO A 41 8.23 -17.28 -15.53
C PRO A 41 9.21 -16.14 -15.23
N ILE A 42 8.72 -14.91 -15.28
CA ILE A 42 9.53 -13.72 -15.00
C ILE A 42 9.09 -13.16 -13.65
N GLN A 43 10.02 -13.14 -12.70
CA GLN A 43 9.81 -12.49 -11.41
C GLN A 43 10.39 -11.08 -11.44
N ARG A 44 9.63 -10.12 -10.94
CA ARG A 44 10.04 -8.74 -10.68
C ARG A 44 9.68 -8.37 -9.26
N SER A 45 10.60 -7.76 -8.54
CA SER A 45 10.38 -7.23 -7.18
C SER A 45 10.69 -5.73 -7.19
N TYR A 46 9.71 -4.95 -6.77
CA TYR A 46 9.78 -3.49 -6.61
C TYR A 46 9.81 -3.18 -5.13
N ILE A 47 10.92 -2.63 -4.64
CA ILE A 47 11.18 -2.44 -3.21
C ILE A 47 11.33 -0.95 -2.94
N ARG A 48 10.63 -0.44 -1.92
CA ARG A 48 10.79 0.92 -1.40
C ARG A 48 11.10 0.86 0.08
N ASN A 49 12.21 1.45 0.50
CA ASN A 49 12.44 1.74 1.91
C ASN A 49 11.84 3.12 2.21
N VAL A 50 10.96 3.18 3.21
CA VAL A 50 10.10 4.31 3.48
C VAL A 50 10.16 4.64 4.97
N GLU A 51 10.46 5.88 5.33
CA GLU A 51 10.32 6.37 6.69
C GLU A 51 8.93 6.99 6.86
N ILE A 52 8.18 6.52 7.85
CA ILE A 52 6.86 7.04 8.22
C ILE A 52 6.98 7.71 9.58
N MET A 53 6.63 8.99 9.65
CA MET A 53 6.72 9.82 10.84
C MET A 53 5.37 10.45 11.17
N PRO A 54 4.69 10.03 12.26
CA PRO A 54 3.47 10.69 12.72
C PRO A 54 3.83 12.06 13.30
N LEU A 55 3.19 13.12 12.82
CA LEU A 55 3.47 14.51 13.20
C LEU A 55 2.52 15.03 14.29
N GLY A 56 1.33 14.44 14.43
CA GLY A 56 0.31 14.88 15.38
C GLY A 56 -1.07 14.87 14.76
N GLN A 57 -1.90 15.85 15.13
CA GLN A 57 -3.25 16.00 14.60
C GLN A 57 -3.47 17.42 14.06
N GLN A 58 -4.18 17.50 12.93
CA GLN A 58 -4.68 18.74 12.33
C GLN A 58 -6.06 18.46 11.75
N ASP A 59 -7.05 19.34 11.97
CA ASP A 59 -8.40 19.21 11.40
C ASP A 59 -9.08 17.85 11.67
N ASN A 60 -8.87 17.29 12.87
CA ASN A 60 -9.30 15.94 13.28
C ASN A 60 -8.68 14.76 12.52
N LEU A 61 -7.66 15.02 11.69
CA LEU A 61 -6.87 14.01 11.00
C LEU A 61 -5.53 13.81 11.70
N TYR A 62 -5.05 12.58 11.74
CA TYR A 62 -3.67 12.28 12.11
C TYR A 62 -2.76 12.62 10.93
N VAL A 63 -1.75 13.45 11.15
CA VAL A 63 -0.84 13.88 10.09
C VAL A 63 0.40 12.99 10.11
N TYR A 64 0.80 12.51 8.93
CA TYR A 64 2.00 11.70 8.71
C TYR A 64 2.86 12.32 7.64
N GLN A 65 4.18 12.26 7.84
CA GLN A 65 5.16 12.47 6.80
C GLN A 65 5.67 11.11 6.31
N ILE A 66 5.71 10.93 4.99
CA ILE A 66 6.09 9.67 4.33
C ILE A 66 7.26 9.97 3.39
N PHE A 67 8.45 9.46 3.73
CA PHE A 67 9.68 9.66 2.97
C PHE A 67 10.16 8.39 2.31
N THR A 68 10.27 8.37 0.99
CA THR A 68 10.81 7.25 0.22
C THR A 68 12.33 7.36 0.13
N ALA A 69 13.02 6.78 1.12
CA ALA A 69 14.48 6.83 1.21
C ALA A 69 15.21 6.17 0.03
N LYS A 70 14.73 5.01 -0.45
CA LYS A 70 15.36 4.26 -1.56
C LYS A 70 14.36 3.42 -2.34
N ILE A 71 14.52 3.36 -3.65
CA ILE A 71 13.79 2.47 -4.56
C ILE A 71 14.74 1.48 -5.24
N PHE A 72 14.43 0.19 -5.12
CA PHE A 72 15.15 -0.91 -5.78
C PHE A 72 14.22 -1.69 -6.70
N ILE A 73 14.78 -2.24 -7.77
CA ILE A 73 14.09 -3.16 -8.66
C ILE A 73 14.99 -4.38 -8.81
N LYS A 74 14.46 -5.55 -8.48
CA LYS A 74 15.10 -6.85 -8.71
C LYS A 74 14.31 -7.59 -9.76
N SER A 75 14.96 -8.28 -10.68
CA SER A 75 14.27 -9.16 -11.61
C SER A 75 15.17 -10.30 -12.03
N THR A 76 14.56 -11.42 -12.41
CA THR A 76 15.25 -12.54 -13.05
C THR A 76 15.72 -12.21 -14.47
N THR A 77 15.23 -11.12 -15.06
CA THR A 77 15.62 -10.63 -16.39
C THR A 77 16.03 -9.16 -16.33
N ALA A 78 16.72 -8.67 -17.37
CA ALA A 78 17.08 -7.26 -17.44
C ALA A 78 15.82 -6.38 -17.52
N VAL A 79 15.73 -5.37 -16.63
CA VAL A 79 14.65 -4.38 -16.66
C VAL A 79 15.16 -3.15 -17.41
N ALA A 80 14.82 -3.06 -18.70
CA ALA A 80 15.30 -2.00 -19.58
C ALA A 80 15.04 -0.59 -19.02
N ASP A 81 13.89 -0.39 -18.39
CA ASP A 81 13.42 0.93 -17.93
C ASP A 81 13.54 1.12 -16.41
N ALA A 82 14.45 0.41 -15.75
CA ALA A 82 14.61 0.51 -14.30
C ALA A 82 14.94 1.94 -13.82
N PHE A 83 15.67 2.72 -14.63
CA PHE A 83 15.97 4.12 -14.32
C PHE A 83 14.71 4.99 -14.37
N LEU A 84 13.92 4.87 -15.45
CA LEU A 84 12.65 5.55 -15.63
C LEU A 84 11.71 5.30 -14.46
N ILE A 85 11.48 4.01 -14.13
CA ILE A 85 10.57 3.60 -13.05
C ILE A 85 11.00 4.19 -11.72
N ARG A 86 12.31 4.17 -11.40
CA ARG A 86 12.82 4.77 -10.16
C ARG A 86 12.60 6.27 -10.12
N LYS A 87 12.87 6.99 -11.21
CA LYS A 87 12.70 8.44 -11.28
C LYS A 87 11.24 8.85 -11.08
N ILE A 88 10.31 8.15 -11.72
CA ILE A 88 8.87 8.36 -11.51
C ILE A 88 8.49 8.03 -10.06
N GLY A 89 9.03 6.95 -9.49
CA GLY A 89 8.77 6.59 -8.09
C GLY A 89 9.18 7.68 -7.10
N TYR A 90 10.30 8.37 -7.32
CA TYR A 90 10.74 9.50 -6.46
C TYR A 90 9.89 10.76 -6.63
N ALA A 91 9.01 10.85 -7.62
CA ALA A 91 8.02 11.93 -7.67
C ALA A 91 7.05 11.87 -6.47
N PHE A 92 6.81 10.67 -5.93
CA PHE A 92 5.95 10.42 -4.77
C PHE A 92 6.71 10.44 -3.42
N ASP A 93 7.87 11.09 -3.36
CA ASP A 93 8.61 11.27 -2.10
C ASP A 93 7.98 12.38 -1.21
N GLU A 94 8.38 12.44 0.05
CA GLU A 94 8.03 13.50 1.02
C GLU A 94 6.53 13.83 1.07
N ILE A 95 5.65 12.82 1.13
CA ILE A 95 4.20 13.04 1.17
C ILE A 95 3.76 13.46 2.57
N GLU A 96 2.91 14.47 2.65
CA GLU A 96 2.22 14.86 3.88
C GLU A 96 0.76 14.41 3.82
N ALA A 97 0.46 13.30 4.51
CA ALA A 97 -0.84 12.64 4.46
C ALA A 97 -1.67 12.94 5.72
N GLY A 98 -2.93 13.30 5.52
CA GLY A 98 -3.96 13.33 6.55
C GLY A 98 -4.71 12.00 6.58
N VAL A 99 -4.72 11.38 7.76
CA VAL A 99 -5.23 10.03 7.98
C VAL A 99 -6.39 10.08 8.97
N ASP A 100 -7.49 9.43 8.64
CA ASP A 100 -8.67 9.39 9.51
C ASP A 100 -8.42 8.54 10.78
N SER A 101 -9.42 8.50 11.68
CA SER A 101 -9.32 7.70 12.91
C SER A 101 -9.21 6.20 12.68
N THR A 102 -9.57 5.73 11.48
CA THR A 102 -9.43 4.33 11.09
C THR A 102 -8.08 4.03 10.48
N GLY A 103 -7.23 5.02 10.18
CA GLY A 103 -5.94 4.76 9.55
C GLY A 103 -5.97 4.76 8.03
N LYS A 104 -7.00 5.33 7.40
CA LYS A 104 -7.05 5.53 5.95
C LYS A 104 -6.55 6.92 5.58
N ILE A 105 -5.78 7.01 4.49
CA ILE A 105 -5.43 8.30 3.90
C ILE A 105 -6.71 8.92 3.34
N VAL A 106 -7.01 10.15 3.74
CA VAL A 106 -8.20 10.90 3.31
C VAL A 106 -7.88 12.31 2.83
N ARG A 107 -6.61 12.75 2.97
CA ARG A 107 -6.13 14.08 2.57
C ARG A 107 -4.65 14.02 2.22
N ILE A 108 -4.22 14.83 1.24
CA ILE A 108 -2.81 15.11 0.96
C ILE A 108 -2.59 16.62 1.08
N TYR A 109 -1.73 17.04 2.01
CA TYR A 109 -1.53 18.45 2.32
C TYR A 109 -0.64 19.18 1.32
N ASN A 110 0.36 18.48 0.77
CA ASN A 110 1.42 19.07 -0.06
C ASN A 110 1.30 18.71 -1.55
N THR A 111 0.09 18.74 -2.09
CA THR A 111 -0.17 18.38 -3.50
C THR A 111 0.55 19.30 -4.48
N GLU A 112 0.70 20.59 -4.18
CA GLU A 112 1.40 21.56 -5.03
C GLU A 112 2.89 21.22 -5.16
N GLU A 113 3.55 20.87 -4.05
CA GLU A 113 4.95 20.48 -4.01
C GLU A 113 5.19 19.16 -4.77
N LEU A 114 4.31 18.17 -4.59
CA LEU A 114 4.37 16.91 -5.34
C LEU A 114 4.24 17.16 -6.84
N ASN A 115 3.33 18.04 -7.25
CA ASN A 115 3.08 18.38 -8.65
C ASN A 115 4.28 19.11 -9.27
N LEU A 116 4.87 20.07 -8.53
CA LEU A 116 6.10 20.74 -8.95
C LEU A 116 7.25 19.75 -9.14
N ARG A 117 7.44 18.81 -8.20
CA ARG A 117 8.47 17.77 -8.31
C ARG A 117 8.23 16.87 -9.53
N TRP A 118 6.98 16.49 -9.78
CA TRP A 118 6.63 15.71 -10.95
C TRP A 118 6.94 16.47 -12.25
N ASN A 119 6.57 17.74 -12.36
CA ASN A 119 6.84 18.55 -13.56
C ASN A 119 8.34 18.62 -13.88
N ILE A 120 9.18 18.88 -12.87
CA ILE A 120 10.64 18.88 -13.01
C ILE A 120 11.14 17.51 -13.47
N THR A 121 10.67 16.43 -12.83
CA THR A 121 11.05 15.04 -13.16
C THR A 121 10.62 14.68 -14.58
N GLN A 122 9.42 15.06 -14.99
CA GLN A 122 8.87 14.82 -16.32
C GLN A 122 9.70 15.53 -17.39
N GLU A 123 10.03 16.80 -17.20
CA GLU A 123 10.87 17.57 -18.12
C GLU A 123 12.27 16.95 -18.30
N GLU A 124 12.85 16.41 -17.23
CA GLU A 124 14.11 15.67 -17.31
C GLU A 124 13.97 14.38 -18.13
N LEU A 125 12.95 13.58 -17.83
CA LEU A 125 12.74 12.28 -18.49
C LEU A 125 12.37 12.43 -19.97
N GLN A 126 11.60 13.46 -20.35
CA GLN A 126 11.22 13.70 -21.75
C GLN A 126 12.40 13.99 -22.69
N LYS A 127 13.58 14.35 -22.15
CA LYS A 127 14.80 14.52 -22.94
C LYS A 127 15.29 13.19 -23.51
N GLU A 128 15.14 12.11 -22.75
CA GLU A 128 15.69 10.78 -23.05
C GLU A 128 14.62 9.80 -23.52
N TYR A 129 13.40 9.89 -22.98
CA TYR A 129 12.30 8.97 -23.27
C TYR A 129 11.27 9.64 -24.17
N LYS A 130 11.15 9.12 -25.41
CA LYS A 130 10.26 9.66 -26.45
C LYS A 130 9.35 8.58 -27.01
N GLY A 131 8.19 9.01 -27.52
CA GLY A 131 7.19 8.16 -28.15
C GLY A 131 5.83 8.25 -27.47
N ASP A 132 4.77 7.96 -28.22
CA ASP A 132 3.38 8.18 -27.78
C ASP A 132 3.03 7.39 -26.52
N TYR A 133 3.56 6.16 -26.39
CA TYR A 133 3.32 5.33 -25.21
C TYR A 133 3.85 5.98 -23.92
N ILE A 134 5.09 6.45 -23.93
CA ILE A 134 5.68 7.15 -22.79
C ILE A 134 5.01 8.51 -22.56
N GLY A 135 4.66 9.23 -23.62
CA GLY A 135 3.93 10.49 -23.53
C GLY A 135 2.58 10.32 -22.81
N ASN A 136 1.83 9.29 -23.18
CA ASN A 136 0.57 8.94 -22.51
C ASN A 136 0.78 8.54 -21.05
N TYR A 137 1.83 7.75 -20.76
CA TYR A 137 2.14 7.36 -19.40
C TYR A 137 2.50 8.57 -18.51
N PHE A 138 3.27 9.53 -19.02
CA PHE A 138 3.54 10.78 -18.30
C PHE A 138 2.27 11.59 -18.06
N LEU A 139 1.37 11.66 -19.05
CA LEU A 139 0.09 12.32 -18.89
C LEU A 139 -0.77 11.64 -17.81
N GLU A 140 -0.78 10.31 -17.73
CA GLU A 140 -1.47 9.58 -16.66
C GLU A 140 -0.93 9.94 -15.28
N VAL A 141 0.39 10.03 -15.12
CA VAL A 141 1.02 10.45 -13.87
C VAL A 141 0.71 11.92 -13.56
N SER A 142 0.74 12.83 -14.54
CA SER A 142 0.34 14.23 -14.34
C SER A 142 -1.13 14.33 -13.88
N ASN A 143 -2.02 13.54 -14.50
CA ASN A 143 -3.43 13.49 -14.12
C ASN A 143 -3.63 12.96 -12.69
N LEU A 144 -2.73 12.10 -12.21
CA LEU A 144 -2.76 11.61 -10.84
C LEU A 144 -2.44 12.73 -9.83
N PHE A 145 -1.40 13.55 -10.09
CA PHE A 145 -1.03 14.65 -9.20
C PHE A 145 -2.00 15.84 -9.25
N ASN A 146 -2.75 15.99 -10.34
CA ASN A 146 -3.75 17.06 -10.51
C ASN A 146 -5.11 16.74 -9.86
N ASP A 147 -5.33 15.52 -9.40
CA ASP A 147 -6.59 15.07 -8.80
C ASP A 147 -6.30 14.37 -7.46
N GLU A 148 -6.51 15.08 -6.36
CA GLU A 148 -6.23 14.59 -5.02
C GLU A 148 -6.95 13.27 -4.71
N ALA A 149 -8.19 13.10 -5.19
CA ALA A 149 -8.95 11.88 -4.94
C ALA A 149 -8.29 10.67 -5.63
N ARG A 150 -7.80 10.85 -6.85
CA ARG A 150 -7.02 9.82 -7.55
C ARG A 150 -5.68 9.56 -6.88
N LEU A 151 -4.99 10.62 -6.43
CA LEU A 151 -3.73 10.49 -5.72
C LEU A 151 -3.92 9.68 -4.43
N ILE A 152 -4.94 9.99 -3.62
CA ILE A 152 -5.30 9.23 -2.42
C ILE A 152 -5.59 7.77 -2.78
N GLN A 153 -6.39 7.52 -3.82
CA GLN A 153 -6.69 6.16 -4.27
C GLN A 153 -5.42 5.38 -4.64
N PHE A 154 -4.50 6.00 -5.38
CA PHE A 154 -3.23 5.39 -5.77
C PHE A 154 -2.34 5.12 -4.56
N LEU A 155 -2.17 6.09 -3.66
CA LEU A 155 -1.35 5.95 -2.46
C LEU A 155 -1.92 4.90 -1.49
N SER A 156 -3.24 4.71 -1.50
CA SER A 156 -3.96 3.70 -0.70
C SER A 156 -3.96 2.30 -1.31
N ASP A 157 -3.43 2.11 -2.51
CA ASP A 157 -3.24 0.79 -3.11
C ASP A 157 -2.16 0.01 -2.32
N TYR A 158 -2.30 -1.32 -2.21
CA TYR A 158 -1.33 -2.19 -1.53
C TYR A 158 0.05 -2.16 -2.18
N LYS A 159 0.16 -1.84 -3.47
CA LYS A 159 1.46 -1.61 -4.10
C LYS A 159 2.12 -0.32 -3.65
N MET A 160 1.38 0.61 -3.05
CA MET A 160 1.88 1.87 -2.50
C MET A 160 1.98 1.77 -0.98
N PHE A 161 1.15 2.52 -0.22
CA PHE A 161 1.20 2.58 1.24
C PHE A 161 -0.05 1.97 1.89
N GLY A 162 -0.95 1.41 1.09
CA GLY A 162 -2.25 0.88 1.54
C GLY A 162 -2.16 -0.23 2.57
N LEU A 163 -1.08 -1.01 2.60
CA LEU A 163 -0.89 -2.05 3.62
C LEU A 163 -0.61 -1.45 5.00
N TYR A 164 0.06 -0.30 5.07
CA TYR A 164 0.25 0.43 6.33
C TYR A 164 -1.01 1.23 6.67
N PHE A 165 -1.50 2.06 5.75
CA PHE A 165 -2.71 2.87 5.92
C PHE A 165 -3.98 2.08 5.55
N ASN A 166 -4.09 0.88 6.12
CA ASN A 166 -5.09 -0.10 5.73
C ASN A 166 -6.49 0.17 6.32
N GLY A 167 -6.67 1.19 7.14
CA GLY A 167 -7.98 1.45 7.75
C GLY A 167 -8.32 0.53 8.92
N LEU A 168 -7.33 -0.10 9.54
CA LEU A 168 -7.46 -0.90 10.76
C LEU A 168 -6.83 -0.24 11.99
N PHE A 169 -6.58 1.07 11.93
CA PHE A 169 -6.22 1.88 13.10
C PHE A 169 -7.48 2.16 13.93
N GLY A 170 -7.32 2.33 15.24
CA GLY A 170 -8.46 2.57 16.13
C GLY A 170 -8.92 1.34 16.93
N HIS A 171 -10.12 1.44 17.49
CA HIS A 171 -10.68 0.48 18.45
C HIS A 171 -11.46 -0.59 17.71
N TYR A 172 -11.00 -1.83 17.77
CA TYR A 172 -11.74 -2.96 17.22
C TYR A 172 -12.15 -3.89 18.34
N LEU A 173 -13.44 -4.21 18.35
CA LEU A 173 -14.03 -5.13 19.29
C LEU A 173 -13.94 -6.54 18.69
N LEU A 174 -13.38 -7.48 19.45
CA LEU A 174 -13.15 -8.85 18.94
C LEU A 174 -14.46 -9.58 18.58
N TRP A 175 -15.61 -9.14 19.10
CA TRP A 175 -16.93 -9.68 18.72
C TRP A 175 -17.52 -9.08 17.43
N GLU A 176 -16.92 -8.03 16.89
CA GLU A 176 -17.29 -7.45 15.59
C GLU A 176 -16.48 -8.08 14.43
N MET A 177 -15.75 -9.15 14.73
CA MET A 177 -14.95 -9.91 13.77
C MET A 177 -15.78 -11.01 13.09
N PRO A 178 -15.54 -11.33 11.80
CA PRO A 178 -14.54 -10.72 10.94
C PRO A 178 -14.91 -9.30 10.49
N ILE A 179 -13.91 -8.43 10.35
CA ILE A 179 -14.10 -7.16 9.65
C ILE A 179 -14.25 -7.48 8.16
N VAL A 180 -15.36 -7.04 7.56
CA VAL A 180 -15.61 -7.19 6.13
C VAL A 180 -15.41 -5.85 5.43
N ARG A 181 -14.56 -5.81 4.41
CA ARG A 181 -14.36 -4.61 3.59
C ARG A 181 -14.22 -4.96 2.11
N LYS A 182 -14.38 -3.96 1.26
CA LYS A 182 -14.11 -4.06 -0.18
C LYS A 182 -12.79 -3.39 -0.50
N HIS A 183 -12.01 -4.01 -1.36
CA HIS A 183 -10.76 -3.49 -1.89
C HIS A 183 -10.69 -3.69 -3.40
N SER A 184 -10.14 -2.72 -4.13
CA SER A 184 -9.98 -2.82 -5.59
C SER A 184 -8.53 -3.11 -5.93
N LEU A 185 -8.27 -4.25 -6.57
CA LEU A 185 -6.94 -4.63 -7.05
C LEU A 185 -6.73 -4.09 -8.47
N SER A 186 -6.00 -2.98 -8.57
CA SER A 186 -5.73 -2.33 -9.86
C SER A 186 -4.92 -3.23 -10.81
N ASP A 187 -3.97 -4.00 -10.27
CA ASP A 187 -3.10 -4.88 -11.05
C ASP A 187 -3.83 -6.10 -11.65
N PHE A 188 -5.04 -6.42 -11.18
CA PHE A 188 -5.92 -7.47 -11.70
C PHE A 188 -7.10 -6.90 -12.50
N GLY A 189 -6.89 -5.77 -13.20
CA GLY A 189 -7.91 -5.14 -14.03
C GLY A 189 -9.01 -4.43 -13.24
N ASN A 190 -8.64 -3.83 -12.09
CA ASN A 190 -9.55 -3.19 -11.14
C ASN A 190 -10.62 -4.14 -10.60
N GLN A 191 -10.22 -5.38 -10.30
CA GLN A 191 -11.12 -6.36 -9.69
C GLN A 191 -11.44 -5.98 -8.25
N GLU A 192 -12.72 -5.99 -7.88
CA GLU A 192 -13.15 -5.80 -6.49
C GLU A 192 -13.09 -7.14 -5.74
N ILE A 193 -12.40 -7.13 -4.60
CA ILE A 193 -12.30 -8.23 -3.63
C ILE A 193 -13.04 -7.83 -2.36
N GLN A 194 -13.92 -8.70 -1.89
CA GLN A 194 -14.47 -8.61 -0.54
C GLN A 194 -13.54 -9.37 0.41
N GLU A 195 -12.87 -8.64 1.29
CA GLU A 195 -11.98 -9.17 2.30
C GLU A 195 -12.73 -9.45 3.60
N SER A 196 -12.37 -10.54 4.25
CA SER A 196 -12.78 -10.95 5.59
C SER A 196 -11.54 -11.04 6.46
N ILE A 197 -11.47 -10.23 7.51
CA ILE A 197 -10.28 -10.07 8.37
C ILE A 197 -10.58 -10.61 9.76
N SER A 198 -9.86 -11.65 10.18
CA SER A 198 -10.11 -12.37 11.42
C SER A 198 -8.84 -12.47 12.28
N PRO A 199 -8.93 -12.32 13.61
CA PRO A 199 -7.79 -12.52 14.50
C PRO A 199 -7.43 -14.01 14.61
N GLU A 200 -6.14 -14.34 14.63
CA GLU A 200 -5.68 -15.72 14.80
C GLU A 200 -5.65 -16.17 16.28
N LYS A 201 -5.06 -15.37 17.20
CA LYS A 201 -4.93 -15.66 18.66
C LYS A 201 -4.81 -14.40 19.54
N LYS A 202 -4.90 -14.55 20.87
CA LYS A 202 -5.00 -13.47 21.89
C LYS A 202 -3.69 -12.79 22.32
N GLU A 203 -2.51 -13.37 22.06
CA GLU A 203 -1.24 -12.89 22.65
C GLU A 203 -0.40 -12.02 21.70
N PHE A 204 -0.52 -12.22 20.38
CA PHE A 204 0.00 -11.33 19.35
C PHE A 204 -1.12 -11.03 18.39
N VAL A 205 -1.28 -9.76 18.01
CA VAL A 205 -2.38 -9.34 17.15
C VAL A 205 -1.99 -9.64 15.71
N ARG A 206 -2.21 -10.90 15.35
CA ARG A 206 -2.10 -11.45 14.00
C ARG A 206 -3.50 -11.56 13.43
N TYR A 207 -3.73 -10.94 12.28
CA TYR A 207 -4.97 -11.05 11.54
C TYR A 207 -4.73 -11.81 10.25
N GLN A 208 -5.60 -12.77 9.97
CA GLN A 208 -5.70 -13.44 8.68
C GLN A 208 -6.72 -12.70 7.81
N ILE A 209 -6.39 -12.56 6.53
CA ILE A 209 -7.24 -11.94 5.52
C ILE A 209 -7.57 -12.99 4.47
N GLU A 210 -8.85 -13.24 4.25
CA GLU A 210 -9.34 -14.04 3.13
C GLU A 210 -10.15 -13.15 2.20
N GLY A 211 -10.04 -13.36 0.90
CA GLY A 211 -10.71 -12.52 -0.09
C GLY A 211 -11.49 -13.32 -1.11
N ILE A 212 -12.67 -12.82 -1.47
CA ILE A 212 -13.50 -13.39 -2.52
C ILE A 212 -13.75 -12.31 -3.57
N PRO A 213 -13.52 -12.56 -4.87
CA PRO A 213 -13.82 -11.60 -5.92
C PRO A 213 -15.34 -11.38 -6.04
N THR A 214 -15.77 -10.11 -5.99
CA THR A 214 -17.18 -9.72 -6.12
C THR A 214 -17.53 -9.25 -7.53
N VAL A 215 -16.53 -8.77 -8.28
CA VAL A 215 -16.65 -8.34 -9.67
C VAL A 215 -15.66 -9.15 -10.50
N ARG A 216 -16.03 -9.52 -11.73
CA ARG A 216 -15.09 -10.14 -12.66
C ARG A 216 -14.42 -9.09 -13.55
N PRO A 217 -13.10 -9.16 -13.78
CA PRO A 217 -12.43 -8.26 -14.71
C PRO A 217 -12.89 -8.53 -16.14
N LYS A 218 -12.68 -7.54 -17.03
CA LYS A 218 -12.98 -7.69 -18.46
C LYS A 218 -12.15 -8.81 -19.11
N ASN A 219 -10.87 -8.92 -18.73
CA ASN A 219 -10.03 -10.04 -19.11
C ASN A 219 -10.16 -11.14 -18.04
N GLN A 220 -10.81 -12.25 -18.39
CA GLN A 220 -11.07 -13.33 -17.45
C GLN A 220 -9.79 -14.03 -16.95
N GLU A 221 -8.71 -13.99 -17.73
CA GLU A 221 -7.41 -14.57 -17.35
C GLU A 221 -6.75 -13.80 -16.18
N LEU A 222 -7.19 -12.57 -15.91
CA LEU A 222 -6.81 -11.77 -14.74
C LEU A 222 -7.74 -11.99 -13.54
N SER A 223 -8.73 -12.88 -13.65
CA SER A 223 -9.62 -13.13 -12.52
C SER A 223 -8.82 -13.77 -11.39
N VAL A 224 -8.83 -13.11 -10.23
CA VAL A 224 -8.23 -13.64 -9.01
C VAL A 224 -8.91 -14.96 -8.64
N THR A 225 -8.11 -16.02 -8.51
CA THR A 225 -8.52 -17.37 -8.13
C THR A 225 -8.21 -17.68 -6.68
N ASN A 226 -7.18 -17.02 -6.13
CA ASN A 226 -6.77 -17.15 -4.74
C ASN A 226 -6.39 -15.77 -4.18
N TYR A 227 -6.83 -15.49 -2.95
CA TYR A 227 -6.53 -14.25 -2.25
C TYR A 227 -6.39 -14.54 -0.76
N ARG A 228 -5.20 -14.25 -0.23
CA ARG A 228 -4.91 -14.41 1.19
C ARG A 228 -3.99 -13.32 1.69
N GLY A 229 -4.01 -13.09 2.98
CA GLY A 229 -3.09 -12.15 3.58
C GLY A 229 -2.99 -12.29 5.08
N GLU A 230 -2.02 -11.58 5.62
CA GLU A 230 -1.71 -11.57 7.03
C GLU A 230 -1.26 -10.17 7.45
N LEU A 231 -1.71 -9.73 8.63
CA LEU A 231 -1.22 -8.53 9.29
C LEU A 231 -0.71 -8.91 10.68
N VAL A 232 0.53 -8.59 10.97
CA VAL A 232 1.17 -8.84 12.27
C VAL A 232 1.51 -7.52 12.93
N TYR A 233 0.99 -7.35 14.14
CA TYR A 233 1.24 -6.17 14.94
C TYR A 233 1.95 -6.49 16.25
N ASN A 234 2.82 -5.56 16.67
CA ASN A 234 3.49 -5.58 17.97
C ASN A 234 3.38 -4.20 18.62
N ASP A 235 3.03 -4.15 19.90
CA ASP A 235 2.92 -2.91 20.69
C ASP A 235 2.17 -1.75 20.01
N ASN A 236 1.17 -2.10 19.18
CA ASN A 236 0.31 -1.17 18.42
C ASN A 236 0.94 -0.59 17.13
N ASN A 237 2.03 -1.17 16.65
CA ASN A 237 2.65 -0.87 15.37
C ASN A 237 2.54 -2.07 14.43
N LEU A 238 2.34 -1.79 13.14
CA LEU A 238 2.43 -2.81 12.10
C LEU A 238 3.88 -3.28 12.03
N VAL A 239 4.13 -4.57 12.22
CA VAL A 239 5.47 -5.15 12.07
C VAL A 239 5.59 -5.76 10.69
N GLU A 240 4.56 -6.47 10.25
CA GLU A 240 4.53 -7.15 8.97
C GLU A 240 3.12 -7.14 8.39
N ALA A 241 2.99 -6.89 7.10
CA ALA A 241 1.78 -7.12 6.34
C ALA A 241 2.15 -7.86 5.06
N LEU A 242 1.30 -8.81 4.66
CA LEU A 242 1.41 -9.54 3.42
C LEU A 242 0.02 -9.72 2.82
N ILE A 243 -0.12 -9.45 1.54
CA ILE A 243 -1.25 -9.86 0.71
C ILE A 243 -0.68 -10.61 -0.48
N GLU A 244 -1.23 -11.79 -0.77
CA GLU A 244 -0.93 -12.57 -1.96
C GLU A 244 -2.21 -12.74 -2.78
N SER A 245 -2.12 -12.47 -4.08
CA SER A 245 -3.22 -12.59 -5.03
C SER A 245 -2.75 -13.36 -6.24
N GLU A 246 -3.52 -14.34 -6.68
CA GLU A 246 -3.16 -15.23 -7.78
C GLU A 246 -4.24 -15.23 -8.85
N SER A 247 -3.83 -15.29 -10.12
CA SER A 247 -4.64 -15.52 -11.31
C SER A 247 -3.93 -16.54 -12.20
N ASP A 248 -4.52 -16.89 -13.34
CA ASP A 248 -3.90 -17.80 -14.30
C ASP A 248 -2.62 -17.22 -14.93
N LEU A 249 -2.54 -15.90 -15.05
CA LEU A 249 -1.42 -15.22 -15.72
C LEU A 249 -0.35 -14.69 -14.78
N MET A 250 -0.66 -14.52 -13.49
CA MET A 250 0.28 -13.91 -12.55
C MET A 250 -0.05 -14.20 -11.10
N ASN A 251 1.00 -14.17 -10.27
CA ASN A 251 0.91 -14.06 -8.81
C ASN A 251 1.54 -12.72 -8.39
N ILE A 252 0.85 -11.96 -7.55
CA ILE A 252 1.36 -10.72 -6.98
C ILE A 252 1.35 -10.82 -5.45
N LYS A 253 2.50 -10.48 -4.85
CA LYS A 253 2.67 -10.36 -3.40
C LYS A 253 2.95 -8.91 -3.06
N TYR A 254 2.11 -8.33 -2.22
CA TYR A 254 2.32 -7.01 -1.63
C TYR A 254 2.74 -7.22 -0.18
N SER A 255 3.84 -6.59 0.23
CA SER A 255 4.34 -6.74 1.59
C SER A 255 4.81 -5.41 2.17
N THR A 256 4.71 -5.30 3.49
CA THR A 256 5.24 -4.18 4.28
C THR A 256 5.90 -4.74 5.53
N LEU A 257 7.17 -4.41 5.76
CA LEU A 257 7.96 -4.95 6.86
C LEU A 257 8.67 -3.81 7.62
N LEU A 258 8.53 -3.77 8.94
CA LEU A 258 9.28 -2.87 9.81
C LEU A 258 10.76 -3.31 9.87
N LEU A 259 11.70 -2.40 9.61
CA LEU A 259 13.13 -2.67 9.47
C LEU A 259 13.97 -2.42 10.75
N GLY A 260 13.35 -2.06 11.87
CA GLY A 260 14.02 -1.80 13.15
C GLY A 260 13.09 -1.26 14.21
#